data_AF-K1TBT4-F1
#
_entry.id   AF-K1TBT4-F1
#
_cell.length_a   1.000
_cell.length_b   1.000
_cell.length_c   1.000
_cell.angle_alpha   90.00
_cell.angle_beta   90.00
_cell.angle_gamma   90.00
#
_symmetry.space_group_name_H-M   'P 1'
#
loop_
_entity.id
_entity.type
_entity.pdbx_description
1 polymer ?
#
loop_
_entity_poly.entity_id
_entity_poly.type
_entity_poly.pdbx_seq_one_letter_code
_entity_poly.pdbx_strand_id
1 'polypeptide(L)'
;EIEFPKLQEIGGTLTLGSNSNANNIAFPSLKKILGSCSVTTTDLKNDIEFTNLESIGTDGADEQIKFEIEATNILCPKLKTINGKFDIATSSFMFGMEVDKVSYPNVESISENLSITCPYSDFGSNGILSIDFSGLKSVKGISISGQGDVTDFSSFKYLFENNVLTGESQWSVKECGYNPTFQEMKDGKYKLAE
;
A
#
# COMPACT_ATOMS: atom_id res chain seq x y z
N GLU A 1 -4.56 -20.24 14.79
CA GLU A 1 -3.33 -19.44 14.70
C GLU A 1 -2.41 -20.14 13.73
N ILE A 2 -1.83 -19.39 12.79
CA ILE A 2 -0.91 -19.90 11.77
C ILE A 2 0.38 -19.10 11.90
N GLU A 3 1.48 -19.77 12.16
CA GLU A 3 2.76 -19.10 12.37
C GLU A 3 3.89 -19.84 11.66
N PHE A 4 4.82 -19.08 11.08
CA PHE A 4 6.03 -19.59 10.44
C PHE A 4 7.28 -19.05 11.15
N PRO A 5 7.56 -19.48 12.40
CA PRO A 5 8.50 -18.80 13.28
C PRO A 5 9.96 -18.87 12.81
N LYS A 6 10.30 -19.86 11.98
CA LYS A 6 11.66 -20.08 11.47
C LYS A 6 11.82 -19.72 9.99
N LEU A 7 10.73 -19.37 9.30
CA LEU A 7 10.80 -19.00 7.88
C LEU A 7 11.45 -17.62 7.78
N GLN A 8 12.60 -17.55 7.12
CA GLN A 8 13.38 -16.30 6.99
C GLN A 8 13.30 -15.70 5.60
N GLU A 9 13.09 -16.55 4.59
CA GLU A 9 13.08 -16.15 3.18
C GLU A 9 12.11 -17.03 2.41
N ILE A 10 11.39 -16.42 1.47
CA ILE A 10 10.60 -17.11 0.45
C ILE A 10 11.28 -16.87 -0.89
N GLY A 11 11.85 -17.91 -1.49
CA GLY A 11 12.59 -17.79 -2.75
C GLY A 11 11.72 -17.61 -4.00
N GLY A 12 10.40 -17.76 -3.88
CA GLY A 12 9.44 -17.58 -4.96
C GLY A 12 8.26 -16.71 -4.51
N THR A 13 7.05 -17.14 -4.84
CA THR A 13 5.82 -16.39 -4.55
C THR A 13 5.28 -16.67 -3.15
N LEU A 14 4.81 -15.62 -2.47
CA LEU A 14 3.92 -15.74 -1.31
C LEU A 14 2.49 -15.40 -1.72
N THR A 15 1.54 -16.30 -1.47
CA THR A 15 0.11 -16.02 -1.62
C THR A 15 -0.62 -16.37 -0.33
N LEU A 16 -1.25 -15.36 0.27
CA LEU A 16 -2.23 -15.50 1.34
C LEU A 16 -3.58 -15.08 0.77
N GLY A 17 -4.41 -16.05 0.38
CA GLY A 17 -5.77 -15.82 -0.14
C GLY A 17 -6.75 -15.47 0.98
N SER A 18 -8.05 -15.76 0.80
CA SER A 18 -9.04 -15.51 1.85
C SER A 18 -8.76 -16.31 3.13
N ASN A 19 -8.66 -15.60 4.26
CA ASN A 19 -8.21 -16.14 5.54
C ASN A 19 -9.28 -16.09 6.66
N SER A 20 -10.58 -16.09 6.31
CA SER A 20 -11.72 -15.79 7.21
C SER A 20 -11.85 -16.63 8.49
N ASN A 21 -11.15 -17.77 8.60
CA ASN A 21 -11.16 -18.62 9.79
C ASN A 21 -9.89 -18.48 10.65
N ALA A 22 -8.89 -17.72 10.20
CA ALA A 22 -7.66 -17.53 10.94
C ALA A 22 -7.84 -16.44 12.00
N ASN A 23 -7.51 -16.76 13.26
CA ASN A 23 -7.45 -15.73 14.30
C ASN A 23 -6.21 -14.84 14.16
N ASN A 24 -5.11 -15.38 13.62
CA ASN A 24 -3.81 -14.72 13.51
C ASN A 24 -2.96 -15.47 12.46
N ILE A 25 -2.24 -14.72 11.62
CA ILE A 25 -1.24 -15.23 10.67
C ILE A 25 0.04 -14.40 10.84
N ALA A 26 1.12 -15.04 11.29
CA ALA A 26 2.35 -14.34 11.65
C ALA A 26 3.61 -14.94 10.99
N PHE A 27 4.51 -14.04 10.58
CA PHE A 27 5.80 -14.35 9.98
C PHE A 27 6.93 -13.66 10.75
N PRO A 28 7.16 -14.01 12.02
CA PRO A 28 7.99 -13.20 12.91
C PRO A 28 9.46 -13.22 12.52
N SER A 29 9.93 -14.16 11.70
CA SER A 29 11.33 -14.22 11.24
C SER A 29 11.51 -13.91 9.75
N LEU A 30 10.43 -13.74 8.99
CA LEU A 30 10.51 -13.55 7.54
C LEU A 30 11.09 -12.19 7.22
N LYS A 31 12.17 -12.15 6.46
CA LYS A 31 12.88 -10.94 6.07
C LYS A 31 12.70 -10.58 4.60
N LYS A 32 12.56 -11.59 3.73
CA LYS A 32 12.55 -11.38 2.29
C LYS A 32 11.57 -12.30 1.58
N ILE A 33 10.91 -11.75 0.57
CA ILE A 33 10.17 -12.51 -0.45
C ILE A 33 10.83 -12.16 -1.78
N LEU A 34 11.41 -13.12 -2.47
CA LEU A 34 12.21 -12.84 -3.68
C LEU A 34 11.36 -12.73 -4.95
N GLY A 35 10.17 -13.33 -4.96
CA GLY A 35 9.21 -13.20 -6.07
C GLY A 35 7.99 -12.34 -5.72
N SER A 36 6.92 -12.54 -6.49
CA SER A 36 5.62 -11.90 -6.28
C SER A 36 5.02 -12.16 -4.89
N CYS A 37 4.16 -11.25 -4.44
CA CYS A 37 3.49 -11.35 -3.14
C CYS A 37 2.03 -10.92 -3.28
N SER A 38 1.09 -11.76 -2.86
CA SER A 38 -0.34 -11.44 -2.83
C SER A 38 -0.91 -11.75 -1.45
N VAL A 39 -1.50 -10.77 -0.78
CA VAL A 39 -2.05 -10.93 0.57
C VAL A 39 -3.45 -10.31 0.63
N THR A 40 -4.43 -11.10 1.07
CA THR A 40 -5.84 -10.67 1.24
C THR A 40 -6.28 -10.83 2.70
N THR A 41 -6.97 -9.81 3.23
CA THR A 41 -7.45 -9.75 4.62
C THR A 41 -8.97 -9.81 4.72
N THR A 42 -9.57 -10.96 4.41
CA THR A 42 -11.02 -11.17 4.52
C THR A 42 -11.41 -11.68 5.91
N ASP A 43 -12.33 -11.00 6.62
CA ASP A 43 -12.97 -11.44 7.87
C ASP A 43 -12.00 -11.93 8.98
N LEU A 44 -10.81 -11.33 9.06
CA LEU A 44 -9.83 -11.67 10.08
C LEU A 44 -10.17 -10.98 11.41
N LYS A 45 -9.86 -11.66 12.53
CA LYS A 45 -10.00 -11.04 13.86
C LYS A 45 -8.89 -10.06 14.20
N ASN A 46 -7.71 -10.24 13.60
CA ASN A 46 -6.52 -9.47 13.87
C ASN A 46 -5.80 -9.16 12.55
N ASP A 47 -4.99 -8.11 12.57
CA ASP A 47 -4.10 -7.74 11.47
C ASP A 47 -3.13 -8.87 11.09
N ILE A 48 -2.70 -8.90 9.82
CA ILE A 48 -1.57 -9.73 9.39
C ILE A 48 -0.29 -8.91 9.60
N GLU A 49 0.67 -9.45 10.34
CA GLU A 49 1.93 -8.77 10.64
C GLU A 49 3.16 -9.49 10.07
N PHE A 50 3.91 -8.74 9.25
CA PHE A 50 5.23 -9.09 8.75
C PHE A 50 6.31 -8.30 9.51
N THR A 51 6.49 -8.60 10.79
CA THR A 51 7.30 -7.83 11.76
C THR A 51 8.73 -7.55 11.30
N ASN A 52 9.34 -8.48 10.55
CA ASN A 52 10.73 -8.40 10.10
C ASN A 52 10.93 -8.34 8.59
N LEU A 53 9.85 -8.21 7.79
CA LEU A 53 9.96 -8.17 6.34
C LEU A 53 10.62 -6.86 5.91
N GLU A 54 11.75 -6.97 5.22
CA GLU A 54 12.60 -5.85 4.78
C GLU A 54 12.40 -5.55 3.29
N SER A 55 12.17 -6.57 2.46
CA SER A 55 12.00 -6.42 1.01
C SER A 55 11.07 -7.46 0.37
N ILE A 56 10.40 -7.05 -0.71
CA ILE A 56 9.60 -7.92 -1.59
C ILE A 56 10.08 -7.75 -3.03
N GLY A 57 10.20 -8.86 -3.75
CA GLY A 57 10.71 -8.92 -5.12
C GLY A 57 12.23 -8.84 -5.20
N THR A 58 12.75 -9.08 -6.40
CA THR A 58 14.19 -9.02 -6.72
C THR A 58 14.46 -7.86 -7.67
N ASP A 59 15.56 -7.14 -7.48
CA ASP A 59 15.93 -6.02 -8.35
C ASP A 59 16.02 -6.47 -9.83
N GLY A 60 15.49 -5.65 -10.74
CA GLY A 60 15.35 -5.96 -12.16
C GLY A 60 14.22 -6.94 -12.51
N ALA A 61 13.51 -7.50 -11.54
CA ALA A 61 12.29 -8.29 -11.77
C ALA A 61 11.04 -7.38 -11.74
N ASP A 62 10.17 -7.53 -12.73
CA ASP A 62 8.87 -6.83 -12.81
C ASP A 62 7.80 -7.66 -12.09
N GLU A 63 8.01 -7.86 -10.78
CA GLU A 63 7.12 -8.68 -9.95
C GLU A 63 5.80 -7.95 -9.66
N GLN A 64 4.73 -8.73 -9.47
CA GLN A 64 3.44 -8.19 -9.03
C GLN A 64 3.32 -8.35 -7.51
N ILE A 65 3.22 -7.22 -6.81
CA ILE A 65 2.95 -7.18 -5.37
C ILE A 65 1.54 -6.62 -5.19
N LYS A 66 0.68 -7.37 -4.50
CA LYS A 66 -0.73 -7.02 -4.29
C LYS A 66 -1.13 -7.18 -2.83
N PHE A 67 -1.58 -6.11 -2.20
CA PHE A 67 -2.20 -6.13 -0.87
C PHE A 67 -3.67 -5.77 -0.98
N GLU A 68 -4.54 -6.68 -0.58
CA GLU A 68 -6.00 -6.53 -0.58
C GLU A 68 -6.48 -6.39 0.87
N ILE A 69 -6.77 -5.14 1.24
CA ILE A 69 -7.24 -4.73 2.57
C ILE A 69 -8.76 -4.76 2.56
N GLU A 70 -9.35 -5.90 2.94
CA GLU A 70 -10.80 -6.10 2.92
C GLU A 70 -11.47 -5.84 4.27
N ALA A 71 -10.82 -6.24 5.36
CA ALA A 71 -11.31 -6.04 6.74
C ALA A 71 -10.24 -5.38 7.63
N THR A 72 -9.09 -6.04 7.80
CA THR A 72 -8.01 -5.68 8.74
C THR A 72 -6.72 -5.24 8.03
N ASN A 73 -5.72 -4.76 8.78
CA ASN A 73 -4.47 -4.25 8.19
C ASN A 73 -3.51 -5.37 7.75
N ILE A 74 -2.59 -4.99 6.84
CA ILE A 74 -1.36 -5.72 6.53
C ILE A 74 -0.18 -4.86 6.97
N LEU A 75 0.44 -5.21 8.09
CA LEU A 75 1.47 -4.42 8.75
C LEU A 75 2.87 -4.91 8.37
N CYS A 76 3.66 -4.02 7.79
CA CYS A 76 5.04 -4.30 7.36
C CYS A 76 6.01 -3.24 7.94
N PRO A 77 6.23 -3.20 9.28
CA PRO A 77 6.90 -2.09 9.94
C PRO A 77 8.37 -1.91 9.54
N LYS A 78 9.02 -2.92 8.94
CA LYS A 78 10.42 -2.84 8.49
C LYS A 78 10.59 -2.88 6.97
N LEU A 79 9.50 -2.87 6.21
CA LEU A 79 9.55 -2.99 4.76
C LEU A 79 10.13 -1.70 4.18
N LYS A 80 11.22 -1.84 3.44
CA LYS A 80 11.96 -0.72 2.83
C LYS A 80 11.90 -0.70 1.32
N THR A 81 11.90 -1.88 0.69
CA THR A 81 12.06 -1.99 -0.75
C THR A 81 11.03 -2.93 -1.35
N ILE A 82 10.38 -2.47 -2.40
CA ILE A 82 9.50 -3.26 -3.24
C ILE A 82 10.06 -3.22 -4.66
N ASN A 83 10.55 -4.36 -5.14
CA ASN A 83 11.05 -4.52 -6.50
C ASN A 83 9.93 -5.12 -7.35
N GLY A 84 9.12 -4.25 -7.94
CA GLY A 84 7.98 -4.59 -8.76
C GLY A 84 6.88 -3.55 -8.66
N LYS A 85 5.75 -3.86 -9.30
CA LYS A 85 4.51 -3.07 -9.20
C LYS A 85 3.86 -3.33 -7.85
N PHE A 86 3.46 -2.26 -7.16
CA PHE A 86 2.77 -2.37 -5.88
C PHE A 86 1.33 -1.90 -5.98
N ASP A 87 0.40 -2.85 -5.98
CA ASP A 87 -1.03 -2.58 -5.99
C ASP A 87 -1.62 -2.80 -4.59
N ILE A 88 -2.28 -1.79 -4.06
CA ILE A 88 -3.08 -1.87 -2.84
C ILE A 88 -4.53 -1.67 -3.23
N ALA A 89 -5.38 -2.66 -2.92
CA ALA A 89 -6.81 -2.55 -3.06
C ALA A 89 -7.44 -2.46 -1.67
N THR A 90 -8.26 -1.43 -1.44
CA THR A 90 -9.07 -1.28 -0.23
C THR A 90 -10.51 -1.67 -0.54
N SER A 91 -11.21 -2.29 0.40
CA SER A 91 -12.65 -2.56 0.28
C SER A 91 -13.49 -1.32 0.61
N SER A 92 -14.79 -1.48 0.86
CA SER A 92 -15.70 -0.42 1.34
C SER A 92 -16.16 -0.73 2.77
N PHE A 93 -16.54 0.29 3.55
CA PHE A 93 -17.20 0.09 4.84
C PHE A 93 -18.43 -0.82 4.73
N MET A 94 -19.15 -0.78 3.60
CA MET A 94 -20.29 -1.66 3.34
C MET A 94 -19.94 -3.15 3.44
N PHE A 95 -18.69 -3.52 3.20
CA PHE A 95 -18.19 -4.89 3.21
C PHE A 95 -17.39 -5.24 4.48
N GLY A 96 -17.51 -4.43 5.54
CA GLY A 96 -16.89 -4.74 6.83
C GLY A 96 -15.43 -4.30 6.96
N MET A 97 -14.99 -3.34 6.14
CA MET A 97 -13.67 -2.71 6.32
C MET A 97 -13.60 -1.99 7.67
N GLU A 98 -12.56 -2.25 8.46
CA GLU A 98 -12.34 -1.62 9.78
C GLU A 98 -11.10 -0.70 9.79
N VAL A 99 -10.29 -0.77 8.75
CA VAL A 99 -9.05 0.00 8.60
C VAL A 99 -9.34 1.47 8.27
N ASP A 100 -8.66 2.39 8.94
CA ASP A 100 -8.78 3.84 8.73
C ASP A 100 -7.57 4.48 8.02
N LYS A 101 -6.54 3.68 7.70
CA LYS A 101 -5.31 4.17 7.06
C LYS A 101 -4.62 3.12 6.19
N VAL A 102 -3.98 3.58 5.12
CA VAL A 102 -3.01 2.78 4.35
C VAL A 102 -1.62 3.32 4.66
N SER A 103 -0.79 2.57 5.41
CA SER A 103 0.44 3.11 5.99
C SER A 103 1.63 2.17 5.83
N TYR A 104 2.61 2.61 5.04
CA TYR A 104 3.91 1.98 4.81
C TYR A 104 5.05 3.03 4.87
N PRO A 105 5.19 3.77 5.99
CA PRO A 105 6.09 4.93 6.09
C PRO A 105 7.57 4.59 5.91
N ASN A 106 7.97 3.33 6.12
CA ASN A 106 9.36 2.91 6.01
C ASN A 106 9.74 2.44 4.60
N VAL A 107 8.79 2.37 3.67
CA VAL A 107 9.07 2.02 2.28
C VAL A 107 9.82 3.19 1.63
N GLU A 108 11.08 2.95 1.30
CA GLU A 108 11.99 3.93 0.72
C GLU A 108 11.96 3.91 -0.82
N SER A 109 11.69 2.75 -1.42
CA SER A 109 11.72 2.58 -2.88
C SER A 109 10.71 1.55 -3.38
N ILE A 110 10.01 1.90 -4.46
CA ILE A 110 9.21 1.01 -5.30
C ILE A 110 9.83 1.09 -6.71
N SER A 111 10.24 -0.03 -7.30
CA SER A 111 10.94 0.01 -8.59
C SER A 111 10.03 0.32 -9.77
N GLU A 112 8.72 0.05 -9.64
CA GLU A 112 7.70 0.32 -10.66
C GLU A 112 6.65 1.33 -10.14
N ASN A 113 5.38 1.15 -10.51
CA ASN A 113 4.28 2.03 -10.10
C ASN A 113 3.64 1.57 -8.77
N LEU A 114 3.20 2.55 -7.99
CA LEU A 114 2.30 2.37 -6.85
C LEU A 114 0.85 2.67 -7.29
N SER A 115 -0.07 1.75 -7.02
CA SER A 115 -1.50 1.96 -7.22
C SER A 115 -2.25 1.72 -5.91
N ILE A 116 -3.12 2.65 -5.51
CA ILE A 116 -3.99 2.50 -4.35
C ILE A 116 -5.42 2.73 -4.82
N THR A 117 -6.26 1.70 -4.78
CA THR A 117 -7.60 1.76 -5.38
C THR A 117 -8.67 1.22 -4.43
N CYS A 118 -9.83 1.88 -4.42
CA CYS A 118 -11.06 1.28 -3.91
C CYS A 118 -11.93 0.92 -5.13
N PRO A 119 -12.00 -0.36 -5.53
CA PRO A 119 -12.81 -0.78 -6.68
C PRO A 119 -14.32 -0.68 -6.42
N TYR A 120 -14.72 -0.45 -5.16
CA TYR A 120 -16.10 -0.38 -4.71
C TYR A 120 -16.49 1.02 -4.23
N SER A 121 -15.81 2.08 -4.72
CA SER A 121 -16.07 3.47 -4.33
C SER A 121 -17.52 3.91 -4.58
N ASP A 122 -18.20 3.32 -5.59
CA ASP A 122 -19.62 3.55 -5.87
C ASP A 122 -20.56 3.08 -4.73
N PHE A 123 -20.10 2.19 -3.85
CA PHE A 123 -20.86 1.70 -2.69
C PHE A 123 -20.67 2.56 -1.43
N GLY A 124 -19.95 3.68 -1.55
CA GLY A 124 -19.69 4.62 -0.46
C GLY A 124 -18.25 4.58 0.03
N SER A 125 -17.97 5.38 1.08
CA SER A 125 -16.61 5.50 1.62
C SER A 125 -16.04 4.14 2.09
N ASN A 126 -14.73 4.01 1.95
CA ASN A 126 -13.94 2.91 2.51
C ASN A 126 -13.36 3.20 3.90
N GLY A 127 -13.56 4.40 4.44
CA GLY A 127 -13.08 4.77 5.76
C GLY A 127 -11.63 5.12 5.88
N ILE A 128 -10.88 5.07 4.78
CA ILE A 128 -9.48 5.46 4.78
C ILE A 128 -9.41 6.98 4.92
N LEU A 129 -8.90 7.44 6.05
CA LEU A 129 -8.71 8.84 6.40
C LEU A 129 -7.32 9.34 5.99
N SER A 130 -6.34 8.44 5.86
CA SER A 130 -4.96 8.81 5.56
C SER A 130 -4.18 7.75 4.78
N ILE A 131 -3.25 8.22 3.97
CA ILE A 131 -2.27 7.42 3.23
C ILE A 131 -0.88 7.89 3.62
N ASP A 132 -0.02 6.96 4.05
CA ASP A 132 1.32 7.26 4.54
C ASP A 132 2.39 6.40 3.86
N PHE A 133 3.12 7.05 2.96
CA PHE A 133 4.34 6.63 2.29
C PHE A 133 5.42 7.71 2.50
N SER A 134 5.48 8.30 3.69
CA SER A 134 6.35 9.45 3.97
C SER A 134 7.85 9.18 3.80
N GLY A 135 8.28 7.90 3.86
CA GLY A 135 9.65 7.48 3.56
C GLY A 135 9.95 7.27 2.08
N LEU A 136 8.97 7.33 1.18
CA LEU A 136 9.13 6.98 -0.23
C LEU A 136 9.98 8.02 -0.98
N LYS A 137 11.09 7.56 -1.54
CA LYS A 137 12.09 8.39 -2.23
C LYS A 137 12.24 8.07 -3.71
N SER A 138 11.78 6.89 -4.15
CA SER A 138 11.88 6.44 -5.54
C SER A 138 10.66 5.63 -5.94
N VAL A 139 10.04 5.99 -7.06
CA VAL A 139 8.88 5.32 -7.68
C VAL A 139 8.75 5.80 -9.12
N LYS A 140 8.22 4.98 -10.04
CA LYS A 140 8.01 5.41 -11.44
C LYS A 140 6.75 6.25 -11.63
N GLY A 141 5.72 5.98 -10.85
CA GLY A 141 4.46 6.70 -10.89
C GLY A 141 3.50 6.25 -9.79
N ILE A 142 2.52 7.09 -9.51
CA ILE A 142 1.52 6.87 -8.46
C ILE A 142 0.13 7.11 -9.05
N SER A 143 -0.77 6.16 -8.80
CA SER A 143 -2.19 6.28 -9.08
C SER A 143 -3.00 6.00 -7.81
N ILE A 144 -3.85 6.94 -7.40
CA ILE A 144 -4.71 6.79 -6.22
C ILE A 144 -6.15 7.03 -6.65
N SER A 145 -7.05 6.10 -6.34
CA SER A 145 -8.47 6.29 -6.65
C SER A 145 -9.44 5.71 -5.63
N GLY A 146 -10.59 6.38 -5.50
CA GLY A 146 -11.73 5.89 -4.71
C GLY A 146 -11.54 6.01 -3.20
N GLN A 147 -10.54 6.77 -2.74
CA GLN A 147 -10.23 6.99 -1.33
C GLN A 147 -11.00 8.22 -0.83
N GLY A 148 -12.34 8.11 -0.78
CA GLY A 148 -13.28 9.24 -0.71
C GLY A 148 -13.05 10.21 0.45
N ASP A 149 -12.51 9.75 1.57
CA ASP A 149 -12.27 10.57 2.77
C ASP A 149 -10.82 11.11 2.85
N VAL A 150 -9.93 10.73 1.93
CA VAL A 150 -8.54 11.19 1.91
C VAL A 150 -8.43 12.58 1.30
N THR A 151 -7.99 13.54 2.11
CA THR A 151 -7.85 14.95 1.72
C THR A 151 -6.42 15.49 1.82
N ASP A 152 -5.48 14.68 2.33
CA ASP A 152 -4.09 15.05 2.56
C ASP A 152 -3.13 14.10 1.81
N PHE A 153 -2.37 14.66 0.86
CA PHE A 153 -1.38 13.96 0.04
C PHE A 153 0.05 14.42 0.36
N SER A 154 0.26 15.11 1.49
CA SER A 154 1.58 15.62 1.90
C SER A 154 2.60 14.52 2.15
N SER A 155 2.13 13.28 2.34
CA SER A 155 2.99 12.10 2.39
C SER A 155 3.87 11.93 1.15
N PHE A 156 3.46 12.45 -0.01
CA PHE A 156 4.20 12.30 -1.27
C PHE A 156 5.04 13.53 -1.62
N LYS A 157 5.09 14.56 -0.77
CA LYS A 157 5.76 15.85 -1.06
C LYS A 157 7.22 15.67 -1.49
N TYR A 158 7.95 14.73 -0.88
CA TYR A 158 9.37 14.48 -1.16
C TYR A 158 9.59 14.21 -2.65
N LEU A 159 8.68 13.47 -3.28
CA LEU A 159 8.78 13.07 -4.68
C LEU A 159 8.70 14.26 -5.64
N PHE A 160 7.99 15.32 -5.25
CA PHE A 160 7.84 16.55 -6.02
C PHE A 160 8.96 17.54 -5.69
N GLU A 161 9.27 17.73 -4.41
CA GLU A 161 10.34 18.63 -3.94
C GLU A 161 11.73 18.22 -4.47
N ASN A 162 11.94 16.92 -4.72
CA ASN A 162 13.22 16.37 -5.20
C ASN A 162 13.19 15.94 -6.68
N ASN A 163 12.17 16.34 -7.45
CA ASN A 163 12.03 16.01 -8.88
C ASN A 163 12.12 14.50 -9.18
N VAL A 164 11.61 13.65 -8.29
CA VAL A 164 11.50 12.20 -8.52
C VAL A 164 10.39 11.94 -9.56
N LEU A 165 9.24 12.58 -9.39
CA LEU A 165 8.19 12.62 -10.40
C LEU A 165 8.35 13.90 -11.22
N THR A 166 8.42 13.77 -12.54
CA THR A 166 8.77 14.86 -13.47
C THR A 166 7.70 15.17 -14.50
N GLY A 167 6.74 14.27 -14.73
CA GLY A 167 5.66 14.46 -15.69
C GLY A 167 4.28 14.06 -15.18
N GLU A 168 3.24 14.62 -15.79
CA GLU A 168 1.83 14.40 -15.45
C GLU A 168 1.41 12.93 -15.54
N SER A 169 2.00 12.15 -16.46
CA SER A 169 1.71 10.72 -16.60
C SER A 169 2.14 9.88 -15.40
N GLN A 170 2.95 10.43 -14.49
CA GLN A 170 3.46 9.74 -13.31
C GLN A 170 2.61 9.99 -12.05
N TRP A 171 1.56 10.81 -12.13
CA TRP A 171 0.71 11.13 -10.99
C TRP A 171 -0.76 11.21 -11.41
N SER A 172 -1.60 10.42 -10.75
CA SER A 172 -3.04 10.49 -10.92
C SER A 172 -3.74 10.31 -9.58
N VAL A 173 -4.62 11.26 -9.23
CA VAL A 173 -5.54 11.14 -8.10
C VAL A 173 -6.94 11.44 -8.60
N LYS A 174 -7.88 10.54 -8.33
CA LYS A 174 -9.29 10.69 -8.73
C LYS A 174 -10.21 10.10 -7.66
N GLU A 175 -11.46 10.56 -7.58
CA GLU A 175 -12.46 9.99 -6.66
C GLU A 175 -11.99 9.94 -5.19
N CYS A 176 -11.13 10.88 -4.79
CA CYS A 176 -10.71 11.09 -3.40
C CYS A 176 -11.31 12.39 -2.85
N GLY A 177 -11.23 12.60 -1.53
CA GLY A 177 -11.71 13.82 -0.88
C GLY A 177 -11.00 15.09 -1.37
N TYR A 178 -9.71 14.96 -1.71
CA TYR A 178 -8.96 15.93 -2.49
C TYR A 178 -8.30 15.22 -3.68
N ASN A 179 -8.28 15.85 -4.86
CA ASN A 179 -7.73 15.25 -6.08
C ASN A 179 -6.64 16.17 -6.66
N PRO A 180 -5.50 16.33 -5.97
CA PRO A 180 -4.46 17.23 -6.43
C PRO A 180 -3.92 16.78 -7.79
N THR A 181 -3.88 17.71 -8.73
CA THR A 181 -3.18 17.54 -10.00
C THR A 181 -1.66 17.51 -9.79
N PHE A 182 -0.92 17.02 -10.79
CA PHE A 182 0.55 17.06 -10.76
C PHE A 182 1.10 18.48 -10.54
N GLN A 183 0.48 19.49 -11.17
CA GLN A 183 0.89 20.88 -11.01
C GLN A 183 0.60 21.41 -9.59
N GLU A 184 -0.55 21.06 -9.00
CA GLU A 184 -0.86 21.44 -7.61
C GLU A 184 0.14 20.84 -6.61
N MET A 185 0.51 19.57 -6.80
CA MET A 185 1.56 18.94 -5.98
C MET A 185 2.92 19.64 -6.14
N LYS A 186 3.29 20.05 -7.37
CA LYS A 186 4.49 20.86 -7.61
C LYS A 186 4.43 22.24 -6.95
N ASP A 187 3.24 22.84 -6.90
CA ASP A 187 2.99 24.13 -6.28
C ASP A 187 2.87 24.06 -4.74
N GLY A 188 3.03 22.88 -4.14
CA GLY A 188 2.94 22.68 -2.70
C GLY A 188 1.51 22.57 -2.15
N LYS A 189 0.51 22.42 -3.01
CA LYS A 189 -0.91 22.26 -2.64
C LYS A 189 -1.19 20.79 -2.35
N TYR A 190 -0.76 20.33 -1.19
CA TYR A 190 -0.88 18.92 -0.80
C TYR A 190 -2.21 18.56 -0.13
N LYS A 191 -2.99 19.54 0.28
CA LYS A 191 -4.22 19.34 1.07
C LYS A 191 -5.36 20.17 0.50
N LEU A 192 -6.59 19.72 0.71
CA LEU A 192 -7.76 20.55 0.48
C LEU A 192 -7.66 21.83 1.33
N ALA A 193 -7.85 23.00 0.72
CA ALA A 193 -7.90 24.25 1.48
C ALA A 193 -9.15 24.25 2.37
N GLU A 194 -8.98 24.65 3.64
CA GLU A 194 -10.08 24.90 4.58
C GLU A 194 -10.92 26.13 4.18
#